data_AF-S6GHF3-F1
#
_entry.id   AF-S6GHF3-F1
#
_cell.length_a   1.000
_cell.length_b   1.000
_cell.length_c   1.000
_cell.angle_alpha   90.00
_cell.angle_beta   90.00
_cell.angle_gamma   90.00
#
_symmetry.space_group_name_H-M   'P 1'
#
loop_
_entity.id
_entity.type
_entity.pdbx_description
1 polymer ?
#
loop_
_entity_poly.entity_id
_entity_poly.type
_entity_poly.pdbx_seq_one_letter_code
_entity_poly.pdbx_strand_id
1 'polypeptide(L)' 'MNTDKYGLPVAHKRPHIKANKKLDLSSLEGRQIILSETKLALRTHKKTFEKLADM' A
#
# COMPACT_ATOMS: atom_id res chain seq x y z
N MET A 1 34.80 10.10 -13.15
CA MET A 1 33.76 9.25 -12.54
C MET A 1 32.46 9.51 -13.29
N ASN A 2 31.76 8.47 -13.75
CA ASN A 2 30.48 8.67 -14.43
C ASN A 2 29.44 9.13 -13.40
N THR A 3 28.93 10.34 -13.61
CA THR A 3 27.91 10.97 -12.78
C THR A 3 26.54 10.88 -13.48
N ASP A 4 25.48 10.74 -12.71
CA ASP A 4 24.13 10.84 -13.26
C ASP A 4 23.78 12.29 -13.59
N LYS A 5 22.57 12.50 -14.14
CA LYS A 5 22.06 13.85 -14.48
C LYS A 5 21.92 14.80 -13.28
N TYR A 6 22.13 14.29 -12.07
CA TYR A 6 22.07 15.03 -10.81
C TYR A 6 23.46 15.20 -10.17
N GLY A 7 24.54 14.82 -10.86
CA GLY A 7 25.91 14.94 -10.34
C GLY A 7 26.28 13.88 -9.29
N LEU A 8 25.44 12.86 -9.09
CA LEU A 8 25.69 11.77 -8.14
C LEU A 8 26.46 10.64 -8.83
N PRO A 9 27.34 9.91 -8.10
CA PRO A 9 28.05 8.78 -8.65
C PRO A 9 27.08 7.66 -9.07
N VAL A 10 27.20 7.20 -10.32
CA VAL A 10 26.29 6.20 -10.89
C VAL A 10 26.49 4.84 -10.21
N ALA A 11 25.42 4.26 -9.67
CA ALA A 11 25.42 2.94 -9.06
C ALA A 11 25.47 1.83 -10.13
N HIS A 12 26.67 1.48 -10.60
CA HIS A 12 26.88 0.54 -11.72
C HIS A 12 26.57 -0.94 -11.41
N LYS A 13 26.33 -1.32 -10.15
CA LYS A 13 26.21 -2.73 -9.71
C LYS A 13 25.03 -3.02 -8.78
N ARG A 14 23.97 -2.21 -8.80
CA ARG A 14 22.81 -2.47 -7.94
C ARG A 14 22.10 -3.75 -8.41
N PRO A 15 21.99 -4.81 -7.58
CA PRO A 15 21.19 -5.97 -7.94
C PRO A 15 19.73 -5.54 -8.08
N HIS A 16 19.12 -5.86 -9.22
CA HIS A 16 17.71 -5.57 -9.50
C HIS A 16 16.83 -6.63 -8.83
N ILE A 17 16.68 -6.51 -7.51
CA ILE A 17 15.84 -7.40 -6.71
C ILE A 17 14.40 -6.94 -6.84
N LYS A 18 13.55 -7.74 -7.49
CA LYS A 18 12.10 -7.50 -7.50
C LYS A 18 11.58 -7.70 -6.08
N ALA A 19 10.83 -6.73 -5.56
CA ALA A 19 10.22 -6.85 -4.23
C ALA A 19 9.10 -7.91 -4.26
N ASN A 20 9.35 -9.08 -3.66
CA ASN A 20 8.35 -10.15 -3.50
C ASN A 20 7.63 -10.05 -2.14
N LYS A 21 7.23 -8.84 -1.72
CA LYS A 21 6.47 -8.70 -0.47
C LYS A 21 5.00 -8.94 -0.76
N LYS A 22 4.50 -10.12 -0.35
CA LYS A 22 3.07 -10.42 -0.32
C LYS A 22 2.53 -9.96 1.04
N LEU A 23 1.54 -9.08 1.02
CA LEU A 23 0.83 -8.69 2.25
C LEU A 23 -0.16 -9.81 2.59
N ASP A 24 0.03 -10.46 3.74
CA ASP A 24 -0.93 -11.41 4.31
C ASP A 24 -1.51 -10.82 5.59
N LEU A 25 -2.83 -10.63 5.62
CA LEU A 25 -3.59 -10.08 6.73
C LEU A 25 -4.46 -11.15 7.42
N SER A 26 -4.21 -12.44 7.15
CA SER A 26 -4.97 -13.55 7.73
C SER A 26 -4.74 -13.74 9.23
N SER A 27 -3.64 -13.19 9.76
CA SER A 27 -3.30 -13.19 11.19
C SER A 27 -4.30 -12.40 12.04
N LEU A 28 -4.23 -12.56 13.37
CA LEU A 28 -5.13 -11.86 14.28
C LEU A 28 -4.97 -10.34 14.19
N GLU A 29 -3.72 -9.87 14.11
CA GLU A 29 -3.37 -8.46 13.95
C GLU A 29 -3.81 -7.94 12.58
N GLY A 30 -3.61 -8.73 11.53
CA GLY A 30 -4.07 -8.40 10.18
C GLY A 30 -5.59 -8.23 10.10
N ARG A 31 -6.34 -9.12 10.77
CA ARG A 31 -7.80 -9.00 10.90
C ARG A 31 -8.19 -7.73 11.66
N GLN A 32 -7.46 -7.37 12.71
CA GLN A 32 -7.73 -6.13 13.45
C GLN A 32 -7.55 -4.89 12.56
N ILE A 33 -6.51 -4.86 11.72
CA ILE A 33 -6.29 -3.79 10.74
C ILE A 33 -7.46 -3.71 9.75
N ILE A 34 -7.89 -4.85 9.19
CA ILE A 34 -9.03 -4.88 8.27
C ILE A 34 -10.28 -4.29 8.95
N LEU A 35 -10.54 -4.70 10.19
CA LEU A 35 -11.71 -4.22 10.95
C LEU A 35 -11.65 -2.73 11.25
N SER A 36 -10.48 -2.20 11.64
CA SER A 36 -10.33 -0.77 11.94
C SER A 36 -10.50 0.09 10.68
N GLU A 37 -9.83 -0.29 9.59
CA GLU A 37 -9.89 0.45 8.32
C GLU A 37 -11.29 0.40 7.71
N THR A 38 -11.94 -0.77 7.74
CA THR A 38 -13.31 -0.92 7.22
C THR A 38 -14.30 -0.03 8.00
N LYS A 39 -14.20 0.00 9.34
CA LYS A 39 -15.04 0.88 10.17
C LYS A 39 -14.78 2.36 9.88
N LEU A 40 -13.53 2.75 9.67
CA LEU A 40 -13.18 4.12 9.31
C LEU A 40 -13.78 4.49 7.95
N ALA A 41 -13.59 3.64 6.94
CA ALA A 41 -14.13 3.88 5.59
C ALA A 41 -15.66 4.03 5.59
N LEU A 42 -16.38 3.16 6.31
CA LEU A 42 -17.85 3.24 6.43
C LEU A 42 -18.31 4.56 7.08
N ARG A 43 -17.59 5.04 8.09
CA ARG A 43 -17.91 6.32 8.75
C ARG A 43 -17.62 7.52 7.84
N THR A 44 -16.47 7.50 7.19
CA THR A 44 -16.03 8.59 6.30
C THR A 44 -16.90 8.71 5.06
N HIS A 45 -17.36 7.59 4.50
CA HIS A 45 -18.07 7.54 3.22
C HIS A 45 -19.52 7.03 3.33
N LYS A 46 -20.23 7.42 4.39
CA LYS A 46 -21.61 6.95 4.68
C LYS A 46 -22.55 7.02 3.47
N LYS A 47 -22.64 8.18 2.81
CA LYS A 47 -23.52 8.40 1.63
C LYS A 47 -23.17 7.52 0.42
N THR A 48 -21.89 7.20 0.25
CA THR A 48 -21.44 6.33 -0.84
C THR A 48 -21.91 4.90 -0.60
N PHE A 49 -21.75 4.42 0.64
CA PHE A 49 -22.22 3.08 1.01
C PHE A 49 -23.73 2.97 1.07
N GLU A 50 -24.46 4.02 1.47
CA GLU A 50 -25.93 4.08 1.38
C GLU A 50 -26.38 3.90 -0.09
N LYS A 51 -25.82 4.68 -1.02
CA LYS A 51 -26.15 4.53 -2.45
C LYS A 51 -25.80 3.15 -3.02
N LEU A 52 -24.68 2.56 -2.60
CA LEU A 52 -24.29 1.22 -3.03
C LEU A 52 -25.22 0.13 -2.48
N ALA A 53 -25.82 0.34 -1.31
CA ALA A 53 -26.78 -0.60 -0.73
C ALA A 53 -28.15 -0.53 -1.45
N ASP A 54 -28.47 0.61 -2.05
CA ASP A 54 -29.70 0.85 -2.80
C ASP A 54 -29.61 0.42 -4.30
N MET A 55 -28.43 -0.01 -4.76
CA MET A 55 -28.18 -0.51 -6.14
C MET A 55 -28.41 -2.02 -6.24
#